data_AF-A0A533BDR6-F1
#
_entry.id   AF-A0A533BDR6-F1
#
_cell.length_a   1.000
_cell.length_b   1.000
_cell.length_c   1.000
_cell.angle_alpha   90.00
_cell.angle_beta   90.00
_cell.angle_gamma   90.00
#
_symmetry.space_group_name_H-M   'P 1'
#
loop_
_entity.id
_entity.type
_entity.pdbx_description
1 polymer ?
#
loop_
_entity_poly.entity_id
_entity_poly.type
_entity_poly.pdbx_seq_one_letter_code
_entity_poly.pdbx_strand_id
1 'polypeptide(L)'
;MTFSMHIFASRIILVGLLLMGTGLVQSEESVVSKPRTIVVALDGTGDFTSIQEAVDVAKKGDTVFVKPGQYLQDVTIHSKEKVKLVGAGRDHVTLLGREEVVGALHVGKWPYGATDVEISGMTINEHGGHALGIFNGKGITLRDLHVKGMIFGQQVQDVRIEDCVIGGSETTGVQFADSQAVLAGNFIHDNDHGVNVAGKSEVRLERNVITRSLFEAVVVTDRAKAVLVSNTLVKNGGGAAFLGSSQSEVSGNVVGLNKVGFLFAGAGQAKTSFNALFNSEGNYMRAGSPNALAPELQSASDLTTDPLFVDVEHDDFRLRPDTTLLNMGQFPYLGALPPLSQSSAIGQRK
;
A
#
# COMPACT_ATOMS: atom_id res chain seq x y z
N MET A 1 -35.20 -34.81 67.52
CA MET A 1 -36.19 -34.52 68.57
C MET A 1 -36.02 -33.07 69.02
N THR A 2 -36.92 -32.26 68.48
CA THR A 2 -37.49 -30.98 68.93
C THR A 2 -36.95 -30.35 70.22
N PHE A 3 -36.38 -29.14 70.12
CA PHE A 3 -37.01 -27.82 70.36
C PHE A 3 -36.72 -27.28 71.76
N SER A 4 -36.30 -26.02 71.85
CA SER A 4 -36.75 -25.12 72.91
C SER A 4 -36.71 -23.68 72.36
N MET A 5 -37.85 -23.05 72.09
CA MET A 5 -38.76 -22.37 73.03
C MET A 5 -38.23 -20.95 73.30
N HIS A 6 -38.69 -19.95 72.54
CA HIS A 6 -39.80 -19.05 72.90
C HIS A 6 -39.61 -18.35 74.25
N ILE A 7 -39.72 -17.01 74.27
CA ILE A 7 -40.72 -16.27 75.07
C ILE A 7 -40.54 -14.73 74.91
N PHE A 8 -41.64 -14.09 74.49
CA PHE A 8 -42.21 -12.77 74.84
C PHE A 8 -41.38 -11.47 74.79
N ALA A 9 -41.89 -10.43 74.09
CA ALA A 9 -42.87 -9.47 74.62
C ALA A 9 -43.06 -8.22 73.72
N SER A 10 -44.32 -7.76 73.61
CA SER A 10 -44.83 -6.42 73.19
C SER A 10 -44.03 -5.23 73.73
N ARG A 11 -44.03 -3.99 73.21
CA ARG A 11 -44.65 -3.25 72.08
C ARG A 11 -43.98 -1.87 72.11
N ILE A 12 -43.44 -1.33 71.01
CA ILE A 12 -43.28 0.14 70.81
C ILE A 12 -43.53 0.47 69.33
N ILE A 13 -44.35 1.49 69.11
CA ILE A 13 -44.76 2.09 67.83
C ILE A 13 -43.60 2.93 67.27
N LEU A 14 -43.24 2.77 65.99
CA LEU A 14 -42.83 3.91 65.14
C LEU A 14 -42.95 3.60 63.64
N VAL A 15 -43.59 4.52 62.94
CA VAL A 15 -43.72 4.63 61.49
C VAL A 15 -42.33 4.84 60.87
N GLY A 16 -41.92 3.93 59.98
CA GLY A 16 -40.72 4.05 59.15
C GLY A 16 -41.10 3.99 57.67
N LEU A 17 -41.13 5.16 57.04
CA LEU A 17 -41.34 5.35 55.60
C LEU A 17 -40.14 4.72 54.84
N LEU A 18 -40.39 3.73 53.97
CA LEU A 18 -39.37 3.22 53.04
C LEU A 18 -39.10 4.28 51.97
N LEU A 19 -37.98 4.99 52.09
CA LEU A 19 -37.34 5.70 50.98
C LEU A 19 -36.44 4.69 50.24
N MET A 20 -36.99 4.03 49.22
CA MET A 20 -36.18 3.34 48.22
C MET A 20 -35.43 4.41 47.43
N GLY A 21 -34.14 4.58 47.73
CA GLY A 21 -33.25 5.47 47.00
C GLY A 21 -33.17 5.05 45.53
N THR A 22 -33.61 5.92 44.64
CA THR A 22 -33.36 5.83 43.21
C THR A 22 -31.88 6.13 42.98
N GLY A 23 -31.09 5.08 42.78
CA GLY A 23 -29.74 5.22 42.24
C GLY A 23 -29.84 5.83 40.84
N LEU A 24 -29.48 7.11 40.73
CA LEU A 24 -29.24 7.75 39.44
C LEU A 24 -28.00 7.09 38.84
N VAL A 25 -28.23 6.18 37.89
CA VAL A 25 -27.20 5.80 36.92
C VAL A 25 -26.93 7.05 36.09
N GLN A 26 -25.88 7.79 36.42
CA GLN A 26 -25.33 8.79 35.52
C GLN A 26 -24.80 8.03 34.29
N SER A 27 -25.44 8.26 33.15
CA SER A 27 -24.84 7.94 31.87
C SER A 27 -23.63 8.85 31.71
N GLU A 28 -22.43 8.26 31.61
CA GLU A 28 -21.28 9.00 31.10
C GLU A 28 -21.59 9.31 29.64
N GLU A 29 -22.08 10.52 29.38
CA GLU A 29 -22.08 11.08 28.04
C GLU A 29 -20.64 11.02 27.52
N SER A 30 -20.41 10.17 26.53
CA SER A 30 -19.15 10.15 25.80
C SER A 30 -19.01 11.50 25.11
N VAL A 31 -18.26 12.42 25.72
CA VAL A 31 -17.91 13.69 25.08
C VAL A 31 -17.07 13.33 23.86
N VAL A 32 -17.70 13.33 22.68
CA VAL A 32 -17.00 13.18 21.40
C VAL A 32 -16.15 14.44 21.23
N SER A 33 -14.90 14.35 21.70
CA SER A 33 -13.87 15.36 21.46
C SER A 33 -13.81 15.66 19.97
N LYS A 34 -13.91 16.93 19.59
CA LYS A 34 -13.70 17.34 18.21
C LYS A 34 -12.29 16.92 17.77
N PRO A 35 -12.12 16.42 16.53
CA PRO A 35 -10.80 16.19 15.95
C PRO A 35 -9.89 17.41 16.12
N ARG A 36 -8.66 17.19 16.57
CA ARG A 36 -7.65 18.24 16.69
C ARG A 36 -6.39 17.89 15.89
N THR A 37 -5.58 18.92 15.65
CA THR A 37 -4.22 18.75 15.12
C THR A 37 -3.23 18.77 16.27
N ILE A 38 -2.38 17.75 16.34
CA ILE A 38 -1.26 17.62 17.27
C ILE A 38 0.01 17.88 16.45
N VAL A 39 0.77 18.92 16.81
CA VAL A 39 1.93 19.36 16.04
C VAL A 39 3.21 18.75 16.61
N VAL A 40 4.02 18.14 15.75
CA VAL A 40 5.34 17.62 16.10
C VAL A 40 6.42 18.50 15.50
N ALA A 41 7.34 19.01 16.31
CA ALA A 41 8.45 19.86 15.85
C ALA A 41 9.72 19.63 16.68
N LEU A 42 10.85 19.36 16.03
CA LEU A 42 12.14 19.10 16.70
C LEU A 42 12.69 20.31 17.46
N ASP A 43 12.29 21.53 17.07
CA ASP A 43 12.71 22.79 17.69
C ASP A 43 11.92 23.15 18.96
N GLY A 44 10.99 22.29 19.39
CA GLY A 44 10.14 22.51 20.56
C GLY A 44 8.98 23.48 20.32
N THR A 45 8.73 23.93 19.09
CA THR A 45 7.59 24.80 18.76
C THR A 45 6.27 24.04 18.54
N GLY A 46 6.30 22.71 18.62
CA GLY A 46 5.14 21.83 18.54
C GLY A 46 4.65 21.38 19.91
N ASP A 47 3.52 20.66 19.93
CA ASP A 47 3.01 20.00 21.13
C ASP A 47 3.95 18.89 21.62
N PHE A 48 4.66 18.25 20.69
CA PHE A 48 5.65 17.19 20.94
C PHE A 48 6.91 17.37 20.09
N THR A 49 8.02 16.81 20.54
CA THR A 49 9.24 16.60 19.74
C THR A 49 9.31 15.18 19.16
N SER A 50 8.55 14.24 19.73
CA SER A 50 8.45 12.83 19.32
C SER A 50 7.19 12.58 18.48
N ILE A 51 7.33 11.85 17.37
CA ILE A 51 6.19 11.41 16.57
C ILE A 51 5.40 10.34 17.33
N GLN A 52 6.10 9.40 17.99
CA GLN A 52 5.45 8.34 18.74
C GLN A 52 4.58 8.91 19.88
N GLU A 53 5.09 9.87 20.66
CA GLU A 53 4.31 10.45 21.76
C GLU A 53 3.04 11.17 21.25
N ALA A 54 3.14 11.86 20.11
CA ALA A 54 1.99 12.49 19.48
C ALA A 54 0.96 11.46 18.97
N VAL A 55 1.42 10.36 18.39
CA VAL A 55 0.58 9.23 17.98
C VAL A 55 -0.10 8.59 19.20
N ASP A 56 0.62 8.41 20.30
CA ASP A 56 0.11 7.77 21.51
C ASP A 56 -1.07 8.55 22.11
N VAL A 57 -0.98 9.88 22.16
CA VAL A 57 -2.06 10.73 22.68
C VAL A 57 -3.16 11.03 21.67
N ALA A 58 -2.95 10.76 20.38
CA ALA A 58 -3.93 11.00 19.33
C ALA A 58 -5.20 10.16 19.55
N LYS A 59 -6.36 10.82 19.49
CA LYS A 59 -7.68 10.22 19.61
C LYS A 59 -8.30 10.03 18.22
N LYS A 60 -9.44 9.35 18.20
CA LYS A 60 -10.21 9.13 16.98
C LYS A 60 -10.48 10.44 16.23
N GLY A 61 -10.08 10.49 14.97
CA GLY A 61 -10.23 11.67 14.10
C GLY A 61 -9.05 12.64 14.13
N ASP A 62 -8.14 12.53 15.10
CA ASP A 62 -7.03 13.48 15.23
C ASP A 62 -6.03 13.38 14.07
N THR A 63 -5.35 14.50 13.83
CA THR A 63 -4.24 14.59 12.89
C THR A 63 -2.94 14.86 13.65
N VAL A 64 -1.94 14.01 13.48
CA VAL A 64 -0.56 14.28 13.87
C VAL A 64 0.13 14.96 12.69
N PHE A 65 0.45 16.24 12.81
CA PHE A 65 1.14 17.02 11.79
C PHE A 65 2.62 17.16 12.13
N VAL A 66 3.50 16.70 11.25
CA VAL A 66 4.95 16.67 11.44
C VAL A 66 5.60 17.80 10.65
N LYS A 67 6.24 18.74 11.35
CA LYS A 67 7.00 19.83 10.73
C LYS A 67 8.28 19.32 10.05
N PRO A 68 8.90 20.13 9.17
CA PRO A 68 10.16 19.76 8.53
C PRO A 68 11.24 19.33 9.53
N GLY A 69 11.97 18.26 9.21
CA GLY A 69 12.99 17.70 10.08
C GLY A 69 13.33 16.25 9.76
N GLN A 70 14.43 15.78 10.36
CA GLN A 70 14.83 14.39 10.35
C GLN A 70 14.53 13.78 11.72
N TYR A 71 13.60 12.84 11.73
CA TYR A 71 13.11 12.17 12.93
C TYR A 71 13.74 10.79 13.00
N LEU A 72 14.82 10.67 13.75
CA LEU A 72 15.43 9.38 14.07
C LEU A 72 14.55 8.68 15.11
N GLN A 73 13.59 7.86 14.68
CA GLN A 73 12.57 7.19 15.51
C GLN A 73 11.99 5.98 14.79
N ASP A 74 11.55 4.98 15.55
CA ASP A 74 10.63 3.95 15.07
C ASP A 74 9.21 4.31 15.53
N VAL A 75 8.24 4.28 14.62
CA VAL A 75 6.86 4.69 14.89
C VAL A 75 5.90 3.53 14.71
N THR A 76 5.03 3.31 15.69
CA THR A 76 3.95 2.32 15.63
C THR A 76 2.59 2.98 15.87
N ILE A 77 1.72 2.89 14.87
CA ILE A 77 0.31 3.27 14.96
C ILE A 77 -0.51 2.00 15.18
N HIS A 78 -0.84 1.68 16.43
CA HIS A 78 -1.65 0.50 16.77
C HIS A 78 -2.87 0.88 17.60
N SER A 79 -3.95 0.09 17.49
CA SER A 79 -5.18 0.33 18.26
C SER A 79 -5.77 1.74 18.06
N LYS A 80 -5.57 2.33 16.88
CA LYS A 80 -6.09 3.64 16.48
C LYS A 80 -7.18 3.50 15.42
N GLU A 81 -8.12 4.44 15.45
CA GLU A 81 -9.19 4.57 14.46
C GLU A 81 -9.21 6.01 13.91
N LYS A 82 -9.25 6.20 12.58
CA LYS A 82 -9.40 7.52 11.94
C LYS A 82 -8.32 8.53 12.31
N VAL A 83 -7.08 8.06 12.52
CA VAL A 83 -5.94 8.94 12.80
C VAL A 83 -5.20 9.23 11.50
N LYS A 84 -4.75 10.48 11.35
CA LYS A 84 -3.87 10.88 10.24
C LYS A 84 -2.48 11.19 10.74
N LEU A 85 -1.45 10.72 10.05
CA LEU A 85 -0.05 11.08 10.25
C LEU A 85 0.45 11.80 8.99
N VAL A 86 0.60 13.12 9.06
CA VAL A 86 0.83 13.98 7.89
C VAL A 86 2.12 14.76 8.06
N GLY A 87 3.08 14.55 7.18
CA GLY A 87 4.30 15.36 7.11
C GLY A 87 4.10 16.63 6.28
N ALA A 88 4.97 17.61 6.48
CA ALA A 88 5.00 18.86 5.72
C ALA A 88 5.39 18.69 4.23
N GLY A 89 5.71 17.47 3.78
CA GLY A 89 6.11 17.13 2.43
C GLY A 89 7.25 16.11 2.43
N ARG A 90 7.28 15.21 1.45
CA ARG A 90 8.29 14.13 1.37
C ARG A 90 9.72 14.63 1.30
N ASP A 91 9.94 15.83 0.76
CA ASP A 91 11.26 16.48 0.68
C ASP A 91 11.62 17.28 1.94
N HIS A 92 10.71 17.35 2.91
CA HIS A 92 10.85 18.18 4.13
C HIS A 92 10.86 17.34 5.41
N VAL A 93 10.19 16.20 5.43
CA VAL A 93 10.10 15.29 6.59
C VAL A 93 10.74 13.97 6.23
N THR A 94 11.71 13.53 7.04
CA THR A 94 12.27 12.18 6.94
C THR A 94 12.10 11.46 8.27
N LEU A 95 11.38 10.34 8.26
CA LEU A 95 11.43 9.34 9.32
C LEU A 95 12.62 8.41 9.01
N LEU A 96 13.59 8.39 9.91
CA LEU A 96 14.77 7.55 9.82
C LEU A 96 14.67 6.50 10.93
N GLY A 97 14.56 5.22 10.58
CA GLY A 97 14.45 4.18 11.59
C GLY A 97 15.71 4.06 12.42
N ARG A 98 15.55 3.52 13.63
CA ARG A 98 16.62 3.31 14.61
C ARG A 98 17.19 1.91 14.60
N GLU A 99 16.64 1.01 13.77
CA GLU A 99 16.92 -0.42 13.79
C GLU A 99 16.61 -1.06 15.17
N GLU A 100 15.86 -0.40 16.05
CA GLU A 100 15.45 -0.95 17.35
C GLU A 100 14.32 -1.97 17.18
N VAL A 101 13.48 -1.76 16.17
CA VAL A 101 12.45 -2.68 15.69
C VAL A 101 12.68 -2.93 14.20
N VAL A 102 12.23 -4.08 13.68
CA VAL A 102 12.29 -4.36 12.23
C VAL A 102 11.40 -3.37 11.50
N GLY A 103 11.97 -2.26 11.02
CA GLY A 103 11.32 -1.24 10.22
C GLY A 103 10.94 0.05 10.94
N ALA A 104 11.10 1.17 10.23
CA ALA A 104 10.85 2.52 10.74
C ALA A 104 9.38 2.81 11.07
N LEU A 105 8.43 2.24 10.33
CA LEU A 105 7.00 2.55 10.49
C LEU A 105 6.11 1.31 10.48
N HIS A 106 5.26 1.21 11.50
CA HIS A 106 4.29 0.13 11.67
C HIS A 106 2.87 0.64 11.80
N VAL A 107 1.94 0.00 11.09
CA VAL A 107 0.50 0.25 11.18
C VAL A 107 -0.21 -1.05 11.56
N GLY A 108 -0.81 -1.05 12.74
CA GLY A 108 -1.28 -2.26 13.40
C GLY A 108 -0.15 -3.08 14.04
N LYS A 109 -0.53 -3.95 14.97
CA LYS A 109 0.37 -4.86 15.68
C LYS A 109 -0.42 -6.08 16.12
N TRP A 110 -0.02 -7.28 15.71
CA TRP A 110 -0.73 -8.51 16.11
C TRP A 110 -0.95 -8.57 17.65
N PRO A 111 -2.17 -8.87 18.14
CA PRO A 111 -3.40 -9.20 17.41
C PRO A 111 -4.29 -7.99 17.05
N TYR A 112 -3.87 -6.76 17.36
CA TYR A 112 -4.65 -5.54 17.21
C TYR A 112 -4.37 -4.82 15.88
N GLY A 113 -5.40 -4.60 15.08
CA GLY A 113 -5.31 -3.76 13.88
C GLY A 113 -5.25 -2.26 14.18
N ALA A 114 -5.08 -1.48 13.13
CA ALA A 114 -5.48 -0.08 13.07
C ALA A 114 -6.53 0.07 11.96
N THR A 115 -7.46 1.02 12.11
CA THR A 115 -8.54 1.21 11.14
C THR A 115 -8.64 2.64 10.65
N ASP A 116 -8.88 2.84 9.36
CA ASP A 116 -9.05 4.16 8.73
C ASP A 116 -7.86 5.10 9.00
N VAL A 117 -6.62 4.61 8.90
CA VAL A 117 -5.41 5.41 9.12
C VAL A 117 -4.89 5.97 7.80
N GLU A 118 -4.54 7.25 7.78
CA GLU A 118 -3.90 7.91 6.64
C GLU A 118 -2.48 8.32 7.00
N ILE A 119 -1.52 8.02 6.13
CA ILE A 119 -0.12 8.44 6.27
C ILE A 119 0.32 9.11 4.99
N SER A 120 0.81 10.34 5.09
CA SER A 120 1.15 11.13 3.90
C SER A 120 2.26 12.16 4.08
N GLY A 121 2.87 12.56 2.95
CA GLY A 121 3.74 13.73 2.87
C GLY A 121 5.06 13.60 3.62
N MET A 122 5.71 12.43 3.58
CA MET A 122 7.01 12.22 4.22
C MET A 122 7.87 11.17 3.49
N THR A 123 9.17 11.24 3.74
CA THR A 123 10.11 10.17 3.42
C THR A 123 10.20 9.19 4.59
N ILE A 124 10.18 7.89 4.31
CA ILE A 124 10.47 6.81 5.27
C ILE A 124 11.73 6.10 4.80
N ASN A 125 12.76 6.06 5.63
CA ASN A 125 14.06 5.55 5.24
C ASN A 125 14.57 4.49 6.22
N GLU A 126 14.74 3.27 5.71
CA GLU A 126 15.24 2.10 6.45
C GLU A 126 16.40 1.42 5.71
N HIS A 127 17.21 2.20 4.98
CA HIS A 127 18.44 1.71 4.34
C HIS A 127 18.26 0.46 3.45
N GLY A 128 17.10 0.30 2.80
CA GLY A 128 16.79 -0.82 1.90
C GLY A 128 16.13 -2.04 2.57
N GLY A 129 16.00 -2.02 3.90
CA GLY A 129 15.30 -3.04 4.67
C GLY A 129 13.76 -2.92 4.62
N HIS A 130 13.11 -3.41 5.67
CA HIS A 130 11.65 -3.36 5.84
C HIS A 130 11.23 -1.96 6.28
N ALA A 131 10.94 -1.04 5.36
CA ALA A 131 10.65 0.35 5.74
C ALA A 131 9.28 0.55 6.40
N LEU A 132 8.24 -0.14 5.91
CA LEU A 132 6.87 0.04 6.37
C LEU A 132 6.12 -1.28 6.48
N GLY A 133 5.68 -1.65 7.68
CA GLY A 133 4.81 -2.82 7.92
C GLY A 133 3.36 -2.45 8.21
N ILE A 134 2.41 -3.15 7.58
CA ILE A 134 0.97 -3.06 7.87
C ILE A 134 0.46 -4.43 8.27
N PHE A 135 -0.09 -4.54 9.47
CA PHE A 135 -0.49 -5.82 10.08
C PHE A 135 -1.92 -5.77 10.59
N ASN A 136 -2.80 -6.64 10.09
CA ASN A 136 -4.20 -6.74 10.53
C ASN A 136 -4.98 -5.41 10.44
N GLY A 137 -4.53 -4.48 9.59
CA GLY A 137 -5.14 -3.18 9.40
C GLY A 137 -6.29 -3.21 8.39
N LYS A 138 -7.24 -2.28 8.54
CA LYS A 138 -8.33 -2.07 7.57
C LYS A 138 -8.46 -0.60 7.18
N GLY A 139 -8.61 -0.29 5.90
CA GLY A 139 -8.82 1.10 5.45
C GLY A 139 -7.56 1.95 5.63
N ILE A 140 -6.39 1.40 5.29
CA ILE A 140 -5.11 2.11 5.46
C ILE A 140 -4.76 2.82 4.16
N THR A 141 -4.50 4.12 4.22
CA THR A 141 -4.08 4.92 3.05
C THR A 141 -2.66 5.42 3.24
N LEU A 142 -1.79 5.10 2.29
CA LEU A 142 -0.45 5.65 2.13
C LEU A 142 -0.47 6.56 0.90
N ARG A 143 -0.14 7.84 1.06
CA ARG A 143 -0.21 8.82 -0.05
C ARG A 143 1.00 9.74 -0.08
N ASP A 144 1.55 9.98 -1.27
CA ASP A 144 2.67 10.92 -1.46
C ASP A 144 3.82 10.67 -0.48
N LEU A 145 4.22 9.39 -0.40
CA LEU A 145 5.36 8.96 0.39
C LEU A 145 6.56 8.70 -0.52
N HIS A 146 7.75 8.93 0.02
CA HIS A 146 8.98 8.37 -0.52
C HIS A 146 9.47 7.27 0.42
N VAL A 147 9.26 6.01 0.05
CA VAL A 147 9.67 4.85 0.84
C VAL A 147 10.98 4.31 0.28
N LYS A 148 12.03 4.36 1.10
CA LYS A 148 13.36 3.81 0.78
C LYS A 148 13.52 2.46 1.49
N GLY A 149 13.03 1.42 0.83
CA GLY A 149 12.90 0.07 1.36
C GLY A 149 11.55 -0.56 1.02
N MET A 150 11.26 -1.69 1.67
CA MET A 150 10.06 -2.49 1.42
C MET A 150 8.83 -1.96 2.15
N ILE A 151 7.67 -2.02 1.49
CA ILE A 151 6.35 -2.01 2.13
C ILE A 151 5.84 -3.45 2.25
N PHE A 152 5.48 -3.88 3.45
CA PHE A 152 4.94 -5.23 3.71
C PHE A 152 3.55 -5.17 4.32
N GLY A 153 2.56 -5.74 3.64
CA GLY A 153 1.20 -5.90 4.13
C GLY A 153 0.87 -7.37 4.44
N GLN A 154 0.45 -7.65 5.67
CA GLN A 154 0.05 -8.99 6.09
C GLN A 154 -1.33 -8.98 6.75
N GLN A 155 -2.24 -9.79 6.21
CA GLN A 155 -3.63 -9.91 6.67
C GLN A 155 -4.37 -8.57 6.71
N VAL A 156 -4.10 -7.70 5.73
CA VAL A 156 -4.70 -6.35 5.66
C VAL A 156 -5.88 -6.31 4.71
N GLN A 157 -6.83 -5.40 4.96
CA GLN A 157 -8.01 -5.20 4.14
C GLN A 157 -8.12 -3.75 3.70
N ASP A 158 -8.53 -3.50 2.45
CA ASP A 158 -8.76 -2.14 1.95
C ASP A 158 -7.56 -1.20 2.17
N VAL A 159 -6.37 -1.64 1.74
CA VAL A 159 -5.17 -0.79 1.72
C VAL A 159 -5.07 -0.04 0.40
N ARG A 160 -4.77 1.26 0.45
CA ARG A 160 -4.53 2.10 -0.72
C ARG A 160 -3.13 2.69 -0.64
N ILE A 161 -2.33 2.48 -1.68
CA ILE A 161 -0.99 3.07 -1.81
C ILE A 161 -1.01 3.92 -3.08
N GLU A 162 -0.93 5.23 -2.92
CA GLU A 162 -1.22 6.20 -3.99
C GLU A 162 -0.13 7.25 -4.13
N ASP A 163 0.30 7.50 -5.36
CA ASP A 163 1.26 8.58 -5.69
C ASP A 163 2.59 8.49 -4.91
N CYS A 164 3.00 7.27 -4.54
CA CYS A 164 4.24 7.04 -3.79
C CYS A 164 5.41 6.74 -4.72
N VAL A 165 6.61 7.09 -4.25
CA VAL A 165 7.90 6.65 -4.79
C VAL A 165 8.44 5.57 -3.86
N ILE A 166 8.62 4.34 -4.36
CA ILE A 166 8.98 3.18 -3.56
C ILE A 166 10.17 2.49 -4.20
N GLY A 167 11.28 2.37 -3.48
CA GLY A 167 12.45 1.74 -4.08
C GLY A 167 13.66 1.60 -3.18
N GLY A 168 14.70 1.01 -3.75
CA GLY A 168 15.96 0.75 -3.06
C GLY A 168 15.87 -0.39 -2.06
N SER A 169 14.86 -1.27 -2.13
CA SER A 169 14.81 -2.46 -1.29
C SER A 169 15.78 -3.52 -1.81
N GLU A 170 16.48 -4.16 -0.88
CA GLU A 170 17.31 -5.35 -1.17
C GLU A 170 16.47 -6.61 -1.45
N THR A 171 15.14 -6.50 -1.43
CA THR A 171 14.21 -7.61 -1.70
C THR A 171 13.06 -7.14 -2.59
N THR A 172 11.87 -6.92 -2.05
CA THR A 172 10.69 -6.51 -2.81
C THR A 172 10.34 -5.06 -2.50
N GLY A 173 9.96 -4.27 -3.51
CA GLY A 173 9.45 -2.92 -3.26
C GLY A 173 8.15 -2.93 -2.44
N VAL A 174 7.16 -3.74 -2.85
CA VAL A 174 5.90 -3.94 -2.11
C VAL A 174 5.51 -5.41 -2.07
N GLN A 175 5.21 -5.94 -0.88
CA GLN A 175 4.79 -7.32 -0.70
C GLN A 175 3.48 -7.43 0.09
N PHE A 176 2.59 -8.32 -0.39
CA PHE A 176 1.33 -8.65 0.26
C PHE A 176 1.19 -10.14 0.52
N ALA A 177 0.74 -10.48 1.73
CA ALA A 177 0.36 -11.85 2.12
C ALA A 177 -1.05 -11.84 2.73
N ASP A 178 -1.95 -12.64 2.17
CA ASP A 178 -3.36 -12.76 2.58
C ASP A 178 -4.07 -11.39 2.74
N SER A 179 -3.87 -10.50 1.77
CA SER A 179 -4.22 -9.09 1.88
C SER A 179 -5.05 -8.56 0.71
N GLN A 180 -5.80 -7.47 0.93
CA GLN A 180 -6.53 -6.74 -0.12
C GLN A 180 -5.99 -5.32 -0.25
N ALA A 181 -5.55 -4.94 -1.45
CA ALA A 181 -4.93 -3.64 -1.67
C ALA A 181 -5.14 -3.07 -3.10
N VAL A 182 -5.03 -1.75 -3.21
CA VAL A 182 -4.97 -1.00 -4.47
C VAL A 182 -3.70 -0.17 -4.48
N LEU A 183 -2.87 -0.36 -5.51
CA LEU A 183 -1.70 0.46 -5.80
C LEU A 183 -2.04 1.33 -7.01
N ALA A 184 -2.07 2.65 -6.85
CA ALA A 184 -2.42 3.57 -7.92
C ALA A 184 -1.37 4.68 -8.13
N GLY A 185 -0.91 4.89 -9.36
CA GLY A 185 -0.07 6.05 -9.68
C GLY A 185 1.33 6.02 -9.05
N ASN A 186 1.80 4.86 -8.59
CA ASN A 186 3.10 4.77 -7.90
C ASN A 186 4.25 4.63 -8.89
N PHE A 187 5.43 5.10 -8.47
CA PHE A 187 6.70 4.85 -9.14
C PHE A 187 7.53 3.89 -8.27
N ILE A 188 7.63 2.63 -8.70
CA ILE A 188 8.30 1.55 -7.96
C ILE A 188 9.59 1.18 -8.69
N HIS A 189 10.74 1.28 -8.02
CA HIS A 189 12.02 1.18 -8.72
C HIS A 189 13.16 0.56 -7.91
N ASP A 190 14.15 0.00 -8.61
CA ASP A 190 15.44 -0.42 -8.04
C ASP A 190 15.27 -1.37 -6.83
N ASN A 191 14.67 -2.54 -7.08
CA ASN A 191 14.44 -3.61 -6.10
C ASN A 191 14.82 -4.98 -6.69
N ASP A 192 14.91 -6.07 -5.92
CA ASP A 192 15.02 -7.40 -6.53
C ASP A 192 13.73 -7.76 -7.28
N HIS A 193 12.59 -7.62 -6.61
CA HIS A 193 11.24 -7.72 -7.21
C HIS A 193 10.47 -6.42 -7.03
N GLY A 194 9.62 -6.04 -7.98
CA GLY A 194 8.82 -4.82 -7.86
C GLY A 194 7.69 -4.98 -6.84
N VAL A 195 6.69 -5.79 -7.20
CA VAL A 195 5.52 -6.10 -6.35
C VAL A 195 5.30 -7.60 -6.25
N ASN A 196 5.18 -8.14 -5.04
CA ASN A 196 4.88 -9.54 -4.79
C ASN A 196 3.50 -9.71 -4.15
N VAL A 197 2.64 -10.51 -4.78
CA VAL A 197 1.26 -10.79 -4.35
C VAL A 197 1.12 -12.28 -4.06
N ALA A 198 1.07 -12.63 -2.76
CA ALA A 198 1.16 -14.02 -2.30
C ALA A 198 -0.03 -14.45 -1.42
N GLY A 199 -0.08 -15.74 -1.09
CA GLY A 199 -1.15 -16.35 -0.28
C GLY A 199 -2.51 -16.30 -0.98
N LYS A 200 -3.51 -15.73 -0.31
CA LYS A 200 -4.87 -15.50 -0.84
C LYS A 200 -5.13 -14.03 -1.14
N SER A 201 -4.08 -13.25 -1.40
CA SER A 201 -4.23 -11.81 -1.61
C SER A 201 -5.04 -11.47 -2.88
N GLU A 202 -5.75 -10.35 -2.85
CA GLU A 202 -6.44 -9.76 -4.00
C GLU A 202 -5.95 -8.31 -4.16
N VAL A 203 -5.09 -8.06 -5.15
CA VAL A 203 -4.41 -6.77 -5.30
C VAL A 203 -4.65 -6.18 -6.69
N ARG A 204 -5.06 -4.91 -6.75
CA ARG A 204 -5.18 -4.16 -8.00
C ARG A 204 -4.00 -3.20 -8.15
N LEU A 205 -3.32 -3.27 -9.28
CA LEU A 205 -2.29 -2.31 -9.67
C LEU A 205 -2.84 -1.50 -10.85
N GLU A 206 -2.97 -0.20 -10.66
CA GLU A 206 -3.46 0.73 -11.67
C GLU A 206 -2.49 1.88 -11.90
N ARG A 207 -2.09 2.09 -13.15
CA ARG A 207 -1.28 3.27 -13.52
C ARG A 207 0.03 3.41 -12.75
N ASN A 208 0.64 2.29 -12.38
CA ASN A 208 1.96 2.29 -11.75
C ASN A 208 3.05 2.16 -12.82
N VAL A 209 4.16 2.83 -12.59
CA VAL A 209 5.42 2.58 -13.30
C VAL A 209 6.27 1.70 -12.41
N ILE A 210 6.64 0.51 -12.90
CA ILE A 210 7.53 -0.42 -12.17
C ILE A 210 8.76 -0.67 -13.04
N THR A 211 9.93 -0.29 -12.54
CA THR A 211 11.15 -0.24 -13.35
C THR A 211 12.41 -0.64 -12.61
N ARG A 212 13.40 -1.18 -13.34
CA ARG A 212 14.72 -1.55 -12.80
C ARG A 212 14.66 -2.54 -11.62
N SER A 213 13.68 -3.44 -11.62
CA SER A 213 13.75 -4.61 -10.76
C SER A 213 14.68 -5.67 -11.33
N LEU A 214 15.52 -6.28 -10.50
CA LEU A 214 16.48 -7.31 -10.93
C LEU A 214 15.78 -8.50 -11.60
N PHE A 215 14.64 -8.90 -11.04
CA PHE A 215 13.78 -9.97 -11.50
C PHE A 215 12.45 -9.41 -12.03
N GLU A 216 11.32 -10.01 -11.71
CA GLU A 216 10.02 -9.57 -12.21
C GLU A 216 9.51 -8.29 -11.55
N ALA A 217 8.88 -7.42 -12.36
CA ALA A 217 8.19 -6.23 -11.89
C ALA A 217 6.98 -6.60 -11.01
N VAL A 218 6.26 -7.66 -11.38
CA VAL A 218 5.15 -8.19 -10.59
C VAL A 218 5.22 -9.71 -10.49
N VAL A 219 5.14 -10.26 -9.28
CA VAL A 219 5.02 -11.70 -9.03
C VAL A 219 3.67 -11.97 -8.37
N VAL A 220 2.90 -12.92 -8.92
CA VAL A 220 1.64 -13.38 -8.35
C VAL A 220 1.76 -14.88 -8.13
N THR A 221 1.60 -15.32 -6.88
CA THR A 221 1.84 -16.72 -6.49
C THR A 221 0.72 -17.30 -5.63
N ASP A 222 0.86 -18.58 -5.27
CA ASP A 222 -0.06 -19.35 -4.45
C ASP A 222 -1.49 -19.38 -5.02
N ARG A 223 -2.46 -18.81 -4.32
CA ARG A 223 -3.86 -18.69 -4.76
C ARG A 223 -4.27 -17.23 -4.92
N ALA A 224 -3.29 -16.34 -5.04
CA ALA A 224 -3.53 -14.92 -5.10
C ALA A 224 -4.13 -14.50 -6.44
N LYS A 225 -4.76 -13.33 -6.43
CA LYS A 225 -5.32 -12.70 -7.62
C LYS A 225 -4.76 -11.30 -7.78
N ALA A 226 -4.36 -10.97 -8.99
CA ALA A 226 -3.95 -9.63 -9.34
C ALA A 226 -4.80 -9.07 -10.48
N VAL A 227 -5.08 -7.78 -10.42
CA VAL A 227 -5.67 -7.02 -11.52
C VAL A 227 -4.69 -5.94 -11.93
N LEU A 228 -4.00 -6.14 -13.06
CA LEU A 228 -3.01 -5.21 -13.59
C LEU A 228 -3.65 -4.39 -14.72
N VAL A 229 -3.93 -3.12 -14.47
CA VAL A 229 -4.58 -2.23 -15.43
C VAL A 229 -3.76 -0.99 -15.72
N SER A 230 -3.45 -0.77 -17.00
CA SER A 230 -2.76 0.44 -17.46
C SER A 230 -1.46 0.73 -16.70
N ASN A 231 -0.66 -0.29 -16.39
CA ASN A 231 0.66 -0.10 -15.79
C ASN A 231 1.75 -0.05 -16.88
N THR A 232 2.88 0.55 -16.55
CA THR A 232 4.10 0.52 -17.37
C THR A 232 5.17 -0.30 -16.63
N LEU A 233 5.45 -1.51 -17.11
CA LEU A 233 6.39 -2.46 -16.51
C LEU A 233 7.61 -2.59 -17.43
N VAL A 234 8.70 -1.86 -17.09
CA VAL A 234 9.81 -1.65 -18.02
C VAL A 234 11.19 -1.78 -17.40
N LYS A 235 12.20 -2.19 -18.17
CA LYS A 235 13.59 -2.32 -17.69
C LYS A 235 13.76 -3.26 -16.47
N ASN A 236 12.92 -4.27 -16.35
CA ASN A 236 13.01 -5.29 -15.32
C ASN A 236 13.59 -6.59 -15.90
N GLY A 237 13.96 -7.55 -15.03
CA GLY A 237 14.21 -8.92 -15.47
C GLY A 237 13.00 -9.52 -16.20
N GLY A 238 11.80 -9.32 -15.66
CA GLY A 238 10.54 -9.71 -16.29
C GLY A 238 9.39 -8.73 -16.05
N GLY A 239 8.37 -8.75 -16.90
CA GLY A 239 7.17 -7.92 -16.74
C GLY A 239 6.28 -8.41 -15.60
N ALA A 240 5.66 -9.57 -15.76
CA ALA A 240 4.88 -10.20 -14.68
C ALA A 240 4.98 -11.74 -14.72
N ALA A 241 5.07 -12.37 -13.54
CA ALA A 241 5.02 -13.82 -13.39
C ALA A 241 3.75 -14.28 -12.68
N PHE A 242 3.09 -15.27 -13.27
CA PHE A 242 1.89 -15.93 -12.74
C PHE A 242 2.23 -17.37 -12.37
N LEU A 243 2.37 -17.60 -11.07
CA LEU A 243 2.90 -18.84 -10.49
C LEU A 243 1.83 -19.55 -9.64
N GLY A 244 2.12 -20.78 -9.23
CA GLY A 244 1.25 -21.56 -8.34
C GLY A 244 -0.10 -21.87 -8.97
N SER A 245 -1.18 -21.45 -8.34
CA SER A 245 -2.58 -21.50 -8.81
C SER A 245 -3.20 -20.10 -8.85
N SER A 246 -2.38 -19.07 -9.09
CA SER A 246 -2.82 -17.69 -9.18
C SER A 246 -3.77 -17.46 -10.36
N GLN A 247 -4.67 -16.48 -10.21
CA GLN A 247 -5.63 -16.11 -11.25
C GLN A 247 -5.67 -14.59 -11.39
N SER A 248 -5.27 -14.07 -12.55
CA SER A 248 -5.12 -12.63 -12.75
C SER A 248 -5.85 -12.11 -13.98
N GLU A 249 -6.12 -10.80 -13.98
CA GLU A 249 -6.58 -10.05 -15.15
C GLU A 249 -5.56 -8.98 -15.49
N VAL A 250 -5.14 -8.91 -16.75
CA VAL A 250 -4.01 -8.08 -17.18
C VAL A 250 -4.40 -7.36 -18.45
N SER A 251 -4.68 -6.06 -18.34
CA SER A 251 -5.16 -5.29 -19.49
C SER A 251 -4.65 -3.87 -19.58
N GLY A 252 -4.48 -3.39 -20.80
CA GLY A 252 -4.10 -2.02 -21.05
C GLY A 252 -2.66 -1.66 -20.67
N ASN A 253 -1.81 -2.64 -20.34
CA ASN A 253 -0.46 -2.39 -19.83
C ASN A 253 0.55 -2.20 -20.97
N VAL A 254 1.64 -1.50 -20.68
CA VAL A 254 2.86 -1.48 -21.51
C VAL A 254 3.92 -2.29 -20.78
N VAL A 255 4.40 -3.35 -21.40
CA VAL A 255 5.35 -4.32 -20.82
C VAL A 255 6.50 -4.50 -21.79
N GLY A 256 7.59 -3.77 -21.59
CA GLY A 256 8.67 -3.75 -22.58
C GLY A 256 10.01 -3.40 -21.99
N LEU A 257 11.07 -3.56 -22.77
CA LEU A 257 12.45 -3.38 -22.31
C LEU A 257 12.81 -4.32 -21.14
N ASN A 258 12.07 -5.42 -20.98
CA ASN A 258 12.42 -6.50 -20.05
C ASN A 258 13.02 -7.67 -20.84
N LYS A 259 13.63 -8.64 -20.15
CA LYS A 259 14.01 -9.90 -20.81
C LYS A 259 12.77 -10.68 -21.20
N VAL A 260 11.87 -10.90 -20.23
CA VAL A 260 10.61 -11.63 -20.41
C VAL A 260 9.42 -10.70 -20.18
N GLY A 261 8.38 -10.81 -21.01
CA GLY A 261 7.11 -10.11 -20.80
C GLY A 261 6.29 -10.76 -19.68
N PHE A 262 5.45 -11.72 -20.04
CA PHE A 262 4.66 -12.51 -19.09
C PHE A 262 5.18 -13.94 -18.99
N LEU A 263 5.41 -14.39 -17.76
CA LEU A 263 5.88 -15.73 -17.43
C LEU A 263 4.78 -16.52 -16.72
N PHE A 264 4.55 -17.77 -17.14
CA PHE A 264 3.55 -18.65 -16.57
C PHE A 264 4.20 -19.93 -16.04
N ALA A 265 3.87 -20.32 -14.80
CA ALA A 265 4.34 -21.56 -14.20
C ALA A 265 3.23 -22.27 -13.41
N GLY A 266 3.35 -23.59 -13.27
CA GLY A 266 2.36 -24.40 -12.56
C GLY A 266 0.98 -24.29 -13.21
N ALA A 267 -0.04 -23.99 -12.40
CA ALA A 267 -1.41 -23.74 -12.83
C ALA A 267 -1.77 -22.24 -12.83
N GLY A 268 -0.77 -21.35 -12.76
CA GLY A 268 -0.97 -19.89 -12.79
C GLY A 268 -1.59 -19.46 -14.12
N GLN A 269 -2.60 -18.59 -14.05
CA GLN A 269 -3.35 -18.11 -15.20
C GLN A 269 -3.54 -16.60 -15.15
N ALA A 270 -3.54 -15.98 -16.34
CA ALA A 270 -3.89 -14.58 -16.51
C ALA A 270 -4.74 -14.41 -17.77
N LYS A 271 -5.87 -13.73 -17.64
CA LYS A 271 -6.66 -13.28 -18.79
C LYS A 271 -6.08 -11.97 -19.28
N THR A 272 -5.54 -11.97 -20.50
CA THR A 272 -4.88 -10.80 -21.07
C THR A 272 -5.73 -10.11 -22.14
N SER A 273 -5.66 -8.79 -22.22
CA SER A 273 -6.24 -8.03 -23.33
C SER A 273 -5.64 -6.64 -23.48
N PHE A 274 -5.48 -6.17 -24.72
CA PHE A 274 -4.99 -4.82 -25.03
C PHE A 274 -3.69 -4.43 -24.31
N ASN A 275 -2.74 -5.35 -24.16
CA ASN A 275 -1.40 -5.04 -23.67
C ASN A 275 -0.43 -4.80 -24.83
N ALA A 276 0.53 -3.90 -24.67
CA ALA A 276 1.64 -3.74 -25.59
C ALA A 276 2.90 -4.40 -25.02
N LEU A 277 3.49 -5.33 -25.76
CA LEU A 277 4.65 -6.11 -25.33
C LEU A 277 5.85 -5.91 -26.24
N PHE A 278 7.01 -5.61 -25.65
CA PHE A 278 8.27 -5.36 -26.36
C PHE A 278 9.47 -5.85 -25.55
N ASN A 279 9.67 -7.18 -25.46
CA ASN A 279 10.67 -7.80 -24.60
C ASN A 279 11.71 -8.59 -25.42
N SER A 280 12.93 -8.75 -24.89
CA SER A 280 14.06 -9.23 -25.69
C SER A 280 14.12 -10.75 -25.88
N GLU A 281 13.69 -11.55 -24.89
CA GLU A 281 13.70 -13.03 -24.96
C GLU A 281 12.33 -13.60 -25.34
N GLY A 282 11.25 -12.96 -24.90
CA GLY A 282 9.90 -13.33 -25.32
C GLY A 282 8.80 -12.61 -24.55
N ASN A 283 7.68 -12.37 -25.22
CA ASN A 283 6.54 -11.66 -24.67
C ASN A 283 5.64 -12.56 -23.80
N TYR A 284 5.51 -13.83 -24.17
CA TYR A 284 4.75 -14.84 -23.46
C TYR A 284 5.63 -16.08 -23.31
N MET A 285 5.88 -16.50 -22.07
CA MET A 285 6.81 -17.57 -21.74
C MET A 285 6.20 -18.56 -20.74
N ARG A 286 6.59 -19.83 -20.87
CA ARG A 286 6.41 -20.85 -19.83
C ARG A 286 7.71 -21.05 -19.07
N ALA A 287 7.60 -21.12 -17.75
CA ALA A 287 8.74 -21.36 -16.87
C ALA A 287 9.35 -22.75 -17.11
N GLY A 288 10.68 -22.81 -17.20
CA GLY A 288 11.44 -24.03 -17.44
C GLY A 288 12.95 -23.77 -17.39
N SER A 289 13.75 -24.80 -17.68
CA SER A 289 15.22 -24.69 -17.73
C SER A 289 15.74 -25.11 -19.11
N PRO A 290 15.83 -24.20 -20.10
CA PRO A 290 15.43 -22.78 -20.07
C PRO A 290 13.92 -22.58 -20.23
N ASN A 291 13.46 -21.34 -20.04
CA ASN A 291 12.08 -20.93 -20.33
C ASN A 291 11.76 -21.16 -21.82
N ALA A 292 10.51 -21.49 -22.12
CA ALA A 292 10.03 -21.73 -23.48
C ALA A 292 9.03 -20.66 -23.93
N LEU A 293 9.08 -20.29 -25.21
CA LEU A 293 8.07 -19.42 -25.82
C LEU A 293 6.69 -20.06 -25.71
N ALA A 294 5.68 -19.24 -25.40
CA ALA A 294 4.30 -19.66 -25.25
C ALA A 294 3.33 -18.72 -25.99
N PRO A 295 3.47 -18.54 -27.32
CA PRO A 295 2.64 -17.62 -28.10
C PRO A 295 1.16 -17.99 -28.08
N GLU A 296 0.81 -19.24 -27.77
CA GLU A 296 -0.58 -19.69 -27.61
C GLU A 296 -1.31 -19.03 -26.43
N LEU A 297 -0.57 -18.44 -25.49
CA LEU A 297 -1.13 -17.68 -24.36
C LEU A 297 -1.46 -16.23 -24.72
N GLN A 298 -0.97 -15.74 -25.86
CA GLN A 298 -1.17 -14.36 -26.27
C GLN A 298 -2.62 -14.13 -26.71
N SER A 299 -3.25 -13.09 -26.16
CA SER A 299 -4.56 -12.64 -26.60
C SER A 299 -4.47 -11.98 -27.98
N ALA A 300 -5.46 -12.19 -28.84
CA ALA A 300 -5.54 -11.55 -30.15
C ALA A 300 -5.62 -10.01 -30.08
N SER A 301 -5.98 -9.47 -28.91
CA SER A 301 -6.03 -8.02 -28.67
C SER A 301 -4.72 -7.43 -28.15
N ASP A 302 -3.72 -8.25 -27.80
CA ASP A 302 -2.41 -7.78 -27.38
C ASP A 302 -1.53 -7.47 -28.59
N LEU A 303 -0.71 -6.44 -28.46
CA LEU A 303 0.18 -5.93 -29.48
C LEU A 303 1.63 -6.33 -29.16
N THR A 304 2.37 -6.79 -30.16
CA THR A 304 3.84 -6.87 -30.09
C THR A 304 4.41 -5.70 -30.89
N THR A 305 4.77 -4.62 -30.19
CA THR A 305 5.18 -3.36 -30.81
C THR A 305 6.05 -2.54 -29.86
N ASP A 306 6.97 -1.77 -30.42
CA ASP A 306 7.70 -0.73 -29.68
C ASP A 306 6.70 0.30 -29.10
N PRO A 307 6.77 0.61 -27.78
CA PRO A 307 5.91 1.63 -27.17
C PRO A 307 6.11 3.05 -27.72
N LEU A 308 7.30 3.35 -28.27
CA LEU A 308 7.72 4.70 -28.63
C LEU A 308 7.66 5.64 -27.42
N PHE A 309 8.41 5.31 -26.37
CA PHE A 309 8.62 6.20 -25.22
C PHE A 309 9.35 7.49 -25.62
N VAL A 310 9.16 8.54 -24.84
CA VAL A 310 9.75 9.87 -25.09
C VAL A 310 11.27 9.84 -24.91
N ASP A 311 11.73 9.36 -23.76
CA ASP A 311 13.15 9.27 -23.44
C ASP A 311 13.39 8.08 -22.52
N VAL A 312 13.78 6.96 -23.12
CA VAL A 312 14.06 5.73 -22.37
C VAL A 312 15.28 5.92 -21.46
N GLU A 313 16.30 6.67 -21.88
CA GLU A 313 17.56 6.78 -21.13
C GLU A 313 17.37 7.52 -19.80
N HIS A 314 16.48 8.51 -19.77
CA HIS A 314 16.17 9.29 -18.56
C HIS A 314 14.85 8.90 -17.89
N ASP A 315 14.34 7.69 -18.16
CA ASP A 315 13.12 7.12 -17.58
C ASP A 315 11.83 7.93 -17.82
N ASP A 316 11.77 8.70 -18.92
CA ASP A 316 10.54 9.31 -19.39
C ASP A 316 9.74 8.31 -20.23
N PHE A 317 8.98 7.47 -19.52
CA PHE A 317 8.13 6.45 -20.10
C PHE A 317 6.76 6.98 -20.55
N ARG A 318 6.59 8.29 -20.73
CA ARG A 318 5.42 8.80 -21.45
C ARG A 318 5.50 8.34 -22.90
N LEU A 319 4.33 8.10 -23.49
CA LEU A 319 4.25 7.72 -24.89
C LEU A 319 4.39 8.95 -25.78
N ARG A 320 5.13 8.81 -26.88
CA ARG A 320 5.19 9.84 -27.93
C ARG A 320 3.84 9.94 -28.66
N PRO A 321 3.51 11.11 -29.25
CA PRO A 321 2.25 11.30 -29.95
C PRO A 321 2.06 10.44 -31.21
N ASP A 322 3.15 9.90 -31.78
CA ASP A 322 3.17 9.05 -32.97
C ASP A 322 3.11 7.54 -32.66
N THR A 323 2.89 7.17 -31.40
CA THR A 323 2.67 5.78 -30.98
C THR A 323 1.35 5.21 -31.52
N THR A 324 1.31 3.88 -31.69
CA THR A 324 0.08 3.13 -32.01
C THR A 324 -0.74 2.78 -30.77
N LEU A 325 -0.25 3.11 -29.57
CA LEU A 325 -0.82 2.69 -28.29
C LEU A 325 -1.91 3.62 -27.74
N LEU A 326 -2.51 4.46 -28.59
CA LEU A 326 -3.60 5.37 -28.25
C LEU A 326 -4.96 4.78 -28.68
N ASN A 327 -6.01 5.04 -27.91
CA ASN A 327 -7.40 4.65 -28.20
C ASN A 327 -7.57 3.14 -28.51
N MET A 328 -6.98 2.29 -27.66
CA MET A 328 -6.98 0.84 -27.82
C MET A 328 -8.12 0.21 -27.02
N GLY A 329 -9.15 -0.28 -27.73
CA GLY A 329 -10.33 -0.87 -27.08
C GLY A 329 -11.04 0.14 -26.18
N GLN A 330 -11.07 -0.13 -24.88
CA GLN A 330 -11.63 0.77 -23.86
C GLN A 330 -10.61 1.76 -23.28
N PHE A 331 -9.33 1.66 -23.66
CA PHE A 331 -8.24 2.44 -23.08
C PHE A 331 -7.92 3.66 -23.94
N PRO A 332 -8.03 4.89 -23.40
CA PRO A 332 -7.60 6.10 -24.12
C PRO A 332 -6.12 6.06 -24.51
N TYR A 333 -5.31 5.41 -23.70
CA TYR A 333 -3.91 5.07 -23.98
C TYR A 333 -3.53 3.86 -23.13
N LEU A 334 -2.53 3.10 -23.58
CA LEU A 334 -1.93 2.03 -22.80
C LEU A 334 -0.86 2.58 -21.85
N GLY A 335 -0.64 1.89 -20.75
CA GLY A 335 0.41 2.23 -19.77
C GLY A 335 -0.02 3.29 -18.75
N ALA A 336 0.93 3.61 -17.86
CA ALA A 336 0.65 4.36 -16.64
C ALA A 336 0.50 5.86 -16.85
N LEU A 337 1.32 6.44 -17.72
CA LEU A 337 1.50 7.87 -17.82
C LEU A 337 0.70 8.44 -19.00
N PRO A 338 0.05 9.61 -18.82
CA PRO A 338 -0.54 10.33 -19.94
C PRO A 338 0.49 10.57 -21.05
N PRO A 339 0.16 10.29 -22.33
CA PRO A 339 1.02 10.57 -23.47
C PRO A 339 1.35 12.06 -23.58
N LEU A 340 2.48 12.40 -24.22
CA LEU A 340 2.74 13.79 -24.58
C LEU A 340 1.66 14.29 -25.56
N SER A 341 1.17 15.50 -25.33
CA SER A 341 0.31 16.17 -26.30
C SER A 341 1.12 16.56 -27.55
N GLN A 342 0.48 16.53 -28.72
CA GLN A 342 1.09 17.00 -29.97
C GLN A 342 1.59 18.46 -29.90
N SER A 343 0.98 19.30 -29.05
CA SER A 343 1.41 20.69 -28.82
C SER A 343 2.75 20.82 -28.08
N SER A 344 3.10 19.85 -27.24
CA SER A 344 4.34 19.87 -26.44
C SER A 344 5.58 19.53 -27.26
N ALA A 345 5.42 18.71 -28.32
CA ALA A 345 6.52 18.24 -29.17
C ALA A 345 7.12 19.34 -30.08
N ILE A 346 6.38 20.42 -30.32
CA ILE A 346 6.83 21.55 -31.17
C ILE A 346 7.75 22.50 -30.39
N GLY A 347 7.65 22.53 -29.06
CA GLY A 347 8.43 23.42 -28.20
C GLY A 347 9.88 22.99 -27.95
N GLN A 348 10.25 21.75 -28.25
CA GLN A 348 11.61 21.21 -28.04
C GLN A 348 12.43 21.06 -29.32
N ARG A 349 11.93 21.55 -30.46
CA ARG A 349 12.69 21.62 -31.73
C ARG A 349 13.20 23.03 -32.02
N LYS A 350 13.69 23.74 -31.01
CA LYS A 350 14.39 25.03 -31.19
C LYS A 350 15.72 25.05 -30.47
#